data_AF-A0A7J9XA23-F1
#
_entry.id   AF-A0A7J9XA23-F1
#
_cell.length_a   1.000
_cell.length_b   1.000
_cell.length_c   1.000
_cell.angle_alpha   90.00
_cell.angle_beta   90.00
_cell.angle_gamma   90.00
#
_symmetry.space_group_name_H-M   'P 1'
#
loop_
_entity.id
_entity.type
_entity.pdbx_description
1 polymer ?
#
loop_
_entity_poly.entity_id
_entity_poly.type
_entity_poly.pdbx_seq_one_letter_code
_entity_poly.pdbx_strand_id
1 'polypeptide(L)'
;MNGRLFHKNVDALAADHRVITIDSRGHGRSGKEFMHLTMEQVGRDIETVLAALDLRDVVLARLVDGHGDRGQLPRPVRHRAARRDRGHRHDPVPVR
;
A
#
# COMPACT_ATOMS: atom_id res chain seq x y z
N MET A 1 -11.09 -2.02 -0.42
CA MET A 1 -11.13 -1.16 0.79
C MET A 1 -10.84 0.30 0.45
N ASN A 2 -11.53 1.24 1.10
CA ASN A 2 -11.36 2.69 0.91
C ASN A 2 -10.62 3.32 2.11
N GLY A 3 -9.65 4.19 1.86
CA GLY A 3 -8.82 4.86 2.88
C GLY A 3 -9.62 5.72 3.87
N ARG A 4 -10.81 6.22 3.50
CA ARG A 4 -11.70 7.01 4.38
C ARG A 4 -12.14 6.24 5.64
N LEU A 5 -12.06 4.91 5.63
CA LEU A 5 -12.38 4.10 6.80
C LEU A 5 -11.45 4.41 8.00
N PHE A 6 -10.25 4.94 7.74
CA PHE A 6 -9.28 5.30 8.77
C PHE A 6 -9.35 6.76 9.23
N HIS A 7 -10.34 7.56 8.79
CA HIS A 7 -10.34 9.01 9.06
C HIS A 7 -10.20 9.37 10.55
N LYS A 8 -10.78 8.57 11.46
CA LYS A 8 -10.67 8.78 12.92
C LYS A 8 -9.30 8.45 13.49
N ASN A 9 -8.48 7.68 12.78
CA ASN A 9 -7.14 7.28 13.20
C ASN A 9 -6.06 8.22 12.66
N VAL A 10 -6.34 8.93 11.54
CA VAL A 10 -5.36 9.74 10.83
C VAL A 10 -4.73 10.78 11.75
N ASP A 11 -5.55 11.58 12.43
CA ASP A 11 -5.04 12.70 13.25
C ASP A 11 -4.12 12.21 14.38
N ALA A 12 -4.51 11.13 15.08
CA ALA A 12 -3.71 10.56 16.16
C ALA A 12 -2.40 9.96 15.66
N LEU A 13 -2.41 9.26 14.52
CA LEU A 13 -1.21 8.65 13.95
C LEU A 13 -0.28 9.69 13.32
N ALA A 14 -0.84 10.77 12.77
CA ALA A 14 -0.10 11.85 12.13
C ALA A 14 0.73 12.69 13.10
N ALA A 15 0.47 12.58 14.42
CA ALA A 15 1.25 13.25 15.45
C ALA A 15 2.75 12.88 15.38
N ASP A 16 3.05 11.60 15.14
CA ASP A 16 4.43 11.08 15.17
C ASP A 16 4.87 10.41 13.86
N HIS A 17 3.94 10.20 12.90
CA HIS A 17 4.21 9.45 11.68
C HIS A 17 3.69 10.18 10.43
N ARG A 18 4.36 9.96 9.29
CA ARG A 18 3.77 10.30 8.00
C ARG A 18 2.69 9.27 7.65
N VAL A 19 1.43 9.65 7.75
CA VAL A 19 0.29 8.78 7.44
C VAL A 19 -0.05 8.87 5.94
N ILE A 20 -0.11 7.73 5.28
CA ILE A 20 -0.55 7.61 3.88
C ILE A 20 -1.70 6.61 3.83
N THR A 21 -2.89 7.07 3.46
CA THR A 21 -4.05 6.21 3.22
C THR A 21 -4.14 5.83 1.76
N ILE A 22 -4.35 4.55 1.46
CA ILE A 22 -4.41 4.01 0.10
C ILE A 22 -5.79 3.40 -0.13
N ASP A 23 -6.43 3.77 -1.24
CA ASP A 23 -7.61 3.08 -1.74
C ASP A 23 -7.16 1.80 -2.47
N SER A 24 -7.65 0.64 -2.04
CA SER A 24 -7.35 -0.61 -2.77
C SER A 24 -7.98 -0.57 -4.17
N ARG A 25 -7.45 -1.37 -5.09
CA ARG A 25 -8.08 -1.65 -6.39
C ARG A 25 -9.59 -1.88 -6.26
N GLY A 26 -10.37 -1.38 -7.22
CA GLY A 26 -11.83 -1.50 -7.23
C GLY A 26 -12.56 -0.58 -6.23
N HIS A 27 -11.85 0.26 -5.47
CA HIS A 27 -12.46 1.07 -4.41
C HIS A 27 -12.02 2.54 -4.45
N GLY A 28 -12.87 3.41 -3.90
CA GLY A 28 -12.54 4.82 -3.72
C GLY A 28 -12.17 5.50 -5.03
N ARG A 29 -10.98 6.10 -5.07
CA ARG A 29 -10.41 6.78 -6.24
C ARG A 29 -9.47 5.89 -7.07
N SER A 30 -9.23 4.66 -6.64
CA SER A 30 -8.43 3.70 -7.42
C SER A 30 -9.25 3.14 -8.59
N GLY A 31 -8.55 2.67 -9.63
CA GLY A 31 -9.17 2.12 -10.84
C GLY A 31 -10.20 1.04 -10.52
N LYS A 32 -11.38 1.13 -11.16
CA LYS A 32 -12.52 0.22 -10.93
C LYS A 32 -12.54 -0.99 -11.87
N GLU A 33 -11.78 -0.91 -12.96
CA GLU A 33 -11.65 -1.96 -13.98
C GLU A 33 -10.96 -3.24 -13.44
N PHE A 34 -10.34 -3.17 -12.26
CA PHE A 34 -9.56 -4.29 -11.69
C PHE A 34 -10.44 -5.20 -10.84
N MET A 35 -10.96 -6.27 -11.44
CA MET A 35 -11.90 -7.20 -10.81
C MET A 35 -11.23 -8.30 -9.95
N HIS A 36 -9.95 -8.59 -10.17
CA HIS A 36 -9.23 -9.61 -9.41
C HIS A 36 -8.64 -9.03 -8.11
N LEU A 37 -9.23 -9.43 -6.98
CA LEU A 37 -8.80 -9.08 -5.62
C LEU A 37 -8.25 -10.31 -4.90
N THR A 38 -7.03 -10.72 -5.24
CA THR A 38 -6.28 -11.72 -4.47
C THR A 38 -5.34 -11.05 -3.48
N MET A 39 -4.98 -11.74 -2.39
CA MET A 39 -4.04 -11.19 -1.39
C MET A 39 -2.68 -10.88 -2.02
N GLU A 40 -2.19 -11.76 -2.88
CA GLU A 40 -0.94 -11.58 -3.63
C GLU A 40 -0.98 -10.31 -4.50
N GLN A 41 -2.09 -10.09 -5.20
CA GLN A 41 -2.25 -8.93 -6.04
C GLN A 41 -2.32 -7.63 -5.24
N VAL A 42 -2.95 -7.65 -4.05
CA VAL A 42 -2.89 -6.49 -3.15
C VAL A 42 -1.47 -6.24 -2.64
N GLY A 43 -0.68 -7.30 -2.39
CA GLY A 43 0.75 -7.17 -2.08
C GLY A 43 1.51 -6.43 -3.18
N ARG A 44 1.34 -6.85 -4.44
CA ARG A 44 1.97 -6.19 -5.61
C ARG A 44 1.55 -4.73 -5.77
N ASP A 45 0.30 -4.39 -5.48
CA ASP A 45 -0.16 -3.00 -5.52
C ASP A 45 0.52 -2.14 -4.45
N ILE A 46 0.65 -2.69 -3.24
CA ILE A 46 1.33 -2.01 -2.13
C ILE A 46 2.80 -1.79 -2.49
N GLU A 47 3.51 -2.82 -2.98
CA GLU A 47 4.90 -2.69 -3.43
C GLU A 47 5.06 -1.59 -4.48
N THR A 48 4.12 -1.50 -5.43
CA THR A 48 4.11 -0.47 -6.47
C THR A 48 4.00 0.94 -5.86
N VAL A 49 3.09 1.13 -4.91
CA VAL A 49 2.92 2.43 -4.23
C VAL A 49 4.16 2.78 -3.39
N LEU A 50 4.72 1.82 -2.64
CA LEU A 50 5.92 2.03 -1.84
C LEU A 50 7.10 2.45 -2.73
N ALA A 51 7.28 1.80 -3.87
CA ALA A 51 8.33 2.14 -4.84
C ALA A 51 8.12 3.52 -5.47
N ALA A 52 6.90 3.82 -5.91
CA ALA A 52 6.57 5.11 -6.54
C ALA A 52 6.77 6.30 -5.60
N LEU A 53 6.56 6.11 -4.30
CA LEU A 53 6.73 7.13 -3.26
C LEU A 53 8.09 7.06 -2.55
N ASP A 54 8.99 6.16 -2.97
CA ASP A 54 10.30 5.85 -2.36
C ASP A 54 10.23 5.63 -0.83
N LEU A 55 9.21 4.89 -0.39
CA LEU A 55 8.97 4.57 1.02
C LEU A 55 9.71 3.29 1.40
N ARG A 56 10.53 3.34 2.45
CA ARG A 56 11.48 2.24 2.76
C ARG A 56 11.36 1.63 4.14
N ASP A 57 10.83 2.34 5.12
CA ASP A 57 10.57 1.84 6.46
C ASP A 57 9.14 2.22 6.83
N VAL A 58 8.22 1.28 6.63
CA VAL A 58 6.79 1.52 6.80
C VAL A 58 6.16 0.46 7.66
N VAL A 59 5.17 0.89 8.44
CA VAL A 59 4.24 0.00 9.12
C VAL A 59 3.00 -0.12 8.24
N LEU A 60 2.71 -1.33 7.79
CA LEU A 60 1.49 -1.60 7.04
C LEU A 60 0.36 -2.00 7.99
N ALA A 61 -0.74 -1.24 7.98
CA ALA A 61 -1.97 -1.54 8.68
C ALA A 61 -3.13 -1.73 7.69
N ARG A 62 -4.00 -2.69 7.96
CA ARG A 62 -5.16 -3.01 7.13
C ARG A 62 -6.35 -3.32 8.04
N LEU A 63 -7.54 -2.88 7.62
CA LEU A 63 -8.79 -3.39 8.17
C LEU A 63 -9.15 -4.69 7.44
N VAL A 64 -9.42 -5.73 8.21
CA VAL A 64 -9.89 -7.03 7.73
C VAL A 64 -11.38 -7.13 8.00
N ASP A 65 -12.17 -7.40 6.97
CA ASP A 65 -13.60 -7.68 7.13
C ASP A 65 -13.77 -9.00 7.89
N GLY A 66 -14.67 -9.03 8.86
CA GLY A 66 -14.79 -10.05 9.91
C GLY A 66 -15.30 -11.43 9.49
N HIS A 67 -14.93 -11.93 8.30
CA HIS A 67 -15.25 -13.30 7.86
C HIS A 67 -14.10 -14.31 8.08
N GLY A 68 -12.99 -13.90 8.71
CA GLY A 68 -11.85 -14.77 9.05
C GLY A 68 -11.81 -15.13 10.53
N ASP A 69 -11.45 -16.39 10.81
CA ASP A 69 -11.32 -16.98 12.14
C ASP A 69 -10.55 -16.06 13.12
N ARG A 70 -11.12 -15.84 14.31
CA ARG A 70 -10.65 -14.84 15.31
C ARG A 70 -9.31 -15.22 15.99
N GLY A 71 -8.59 -16.20 15.45
CA GLY A 71 -7.39 -16.81 16.04
C GLY A 71 -6.08 -16.03 15.85
N GLN A 72 -6.03 -15.00 15.00
CA GLN A 72 -4.81 -14.21 14.80
C GLN A 72 -5.12 -12.80 14.31
N LEU A 73 -5.04 -11.82 15.21
CA LEU A 73 -4.94 -10.41 14.81
C LEU A 73 -3.69 -10.26 13.93
N PRO A 74 -3.80 -9.70 12.71
CA PRO A 74 -2.64 -9.48 11.88
C PRO A 74 -1.71 -8.51 12.60
N ARG A 75 -0.51 -8.98 12.95
CA ARG A 75 0.52 -8.13 13.52
C ARG A 75 0.94 -7.10 12.47
N PRO A 76 1.17 -5.83 12.86
CA PRO A 76 1.72 -4.84 11.94
C PRO A 76 3.02 -5.37 11.35
N VAL A 77 3.05 -5.49 10.01
CA VAL A 77 4.24 -5.93 9.29
C VAL A 77 5.09 -4.70 9.02
N ARG A 78 6.33 -4.71 9.51
CA ARG A 78 7.33 -3.72 9.11
C ARG A 78 7.89 -4.14 7.75
N HIS A 79 7.69 -3.29 6.76
CA HIS A 79 8.30 -3.50 5.46
C HIS A 79 9.55 -2.64 5.36
N ARG A 80 10.72 -3.30 5.30
CA ARG A 80 12.01 -2.65 5.03
C ARG A 80 12.41 -2.93 3.59
N ALA A 81 12.27 -1.94 2.70
CA ALA A 81 12.70 -2.11 1.31
C ALA A 81 14.24 -2.25 1.26
N ALA A 82 14.74 -3.31 0.61
CA ALA A 82 16.16 -3.48 0.35
C ALA A 82 16.67 -2.36 -0.58
N ARG A 83 17.93 -1.92 -0.37
CA ARG A 83 18.56 -0.90 -1.24
C ARG A 83 18.49 -1.37 -2.69
N ARG A 84 17.74 -0.65 -3.53
CA ARG A 84 17.98 -0.65 -4.97
C ARG A 84 18.98 0.47 -5.24
N ASP A 85 20.23 0.11 -5.52
CA ASP A 85 21.18 1.05 -6.11
C ASP A 85 20.58 1.50 -7.44
N ARG A 86 20.13 2.76 -7.48
CA ARG A 86 19.61 3.38 -8.69
C ARG A 86 20.83 3.80 -9.53
N GLY A 87 21.46 2.83 -10.18
CA GLY A 87 22.36 3.09 -11.30
C GLY A 87 21.56 3.77 -12.40
N HIS A 88 21.79 5.06 -12.60
CA HIS A 88 21.26 5.82 -13.74
C HIS A 88 21.67 5.12 -15.05
N ARG A 89 20.69 4.61 -15.79
CA ARG A 89 20.76 4.52 -17.25
C ARG A 89 19.44 5.03 -17.80
N HIS A 90 19.48 6.25 -18.31
CA HIS A 90 18.49 6.75 -19.25
C HIS A 90 18.68 5.96 -20.54
N ASP A 91 17.71 5.13 -20.90
CA ASP A 91 17.55 4.68 -22.29
C ASP A 91 16.45 5.53 -22.95
N PRO A 92 16.68 6.08 -24.15
CA PRO A 92 15.69 6.88 -24.86
C PRO A 92 14.56 5.99 -25.41
N VAL A 93 13.34 6.47 -25.28
CA VAL A 93 12.13 5.87 -25.86
C VAL A 93 12.16 6.07 -27.38
N PRO A 94 12.10 5.01 -28.22
CA PRO A 94 11.97 5.18 -29.65
C PRO A 94 10.53 5.58 -29.99
N VAL A 95 10.39 6.73 -30.65
CA VAL A 95 9.14 7.16 -31.27
C VAL A 95 9.01 6.44 -32.61
N ARG A 96 7.94 5.67 -32.80
CA ARG A 96 7.42 5.27 -34.10
C ARG A 96 5.91 5.42 -34.10
#